data_AF-A0A183NTG3-F1
#
_entry.id   AF-A0A183NTG3-F1
#
_cell.length_a   1.000
_cell.length_b   1.000
_cell.length_c   1.000
_cell.angle_alpha   90.00
_cell.angle_beta   90.00
_cell.angle_gamma   90.00
#
_symmetry.space_group_name_H-M   'P 1'
#
loop_
_entity.id
_entity.type
_entity.pdbx_description
1 polymer ?
#
loop_
_entity_poly.entity_id
_entity_poly.type
_entity_poly.pdbx_seq_one_letter_code
_entity_poly.pdbx_strand_id
1 'polypeptide(L)'
;MKFLILLAILGLKNQFFCFCTDYWFFCTFIYLIGRKTEREKFAGADYTTTVEIYIAGNGRAIQGATSHHLGQNFSRMFDVTYDHPVTGKPAYVYQNSWGLTTRTLGVLIMVHSDDKGLVLPPRVAPYQIVIVPCGITAKTTVQERETLLSAAHSIFELLNKSKQFRVYCDDRDNVSPGWKFNHWELKGVPIRLEIGPQEVADKKVCLVLRHNGERVNVPMGSLINELPRILDDIHSAMFNKATKSLASHVMPVNNMNELCTALDQKSLALAPFCCDRDCEEVIKHESARNVIVEPGAPAMGAKSLCIPFACDFNPTLVCGSPVPDTPCFNRQHCSRKAVSYTLFGRSY
;
A
#
# COMPACT_ATOMS: atom_id res chain seq x y z
N MET A 1 7.90 -20.12 -11.90
CA MET A 1 8.91 -19.72 -12.90
C MET A 1 8.40 -19.76 -14.35
N LYS A 2 7.64 -20.77 -14.78
CA LYS A 2 7.11 -20.85 -16.16
C LYS A 2 5.92 -19.91 -16.47
N PHE A 3 5.21 -19.40 -15.45
CA PHE A 3 4.17 -18.38 -15.62
C PHE A 3 4.72 -16.95 -15.85
N LEU A 4 5.99 -16.70 -15.51
CA LEU A 4 6.63 -15.38 -15.64
C LEU A 4 7.05 -15.03 -17.08
N ILE A 5 7.24 -16.05 -17.94
CA ILE A 5 7.75 -15.83 -19.31
C ILE A 5 6.59 -15.55 -20.29
N LEU A 6 5.38 -16.03 -20.01
CA LEU A 6 4.24 -15.85 -20.92
C LEU A 6 3.67 -14.42 -20.89
N LEU A 7 3.82 -13.70 -19.77
CA LEU A 7 3.41 -12.30 -19.62
C LEU A 7 4.34 -11.32 -20.34
N ALA A 8 5.58 -11.71 -20.65
CA ALA A 8 6.56 -10.85 -21.31
C ALA A 8 6.27 -10.62 -22.81
N ILE A 9 5.46 -11.48 -23.45
CA ILE A 9 5.26 -11.48 -24.91
C ILE A 9 4.04 -10.65 -25.35
N LEU A 10 3.17 -10.21 -24.44
CA LEU A 10 1.99 -9.40 -24.77
C LEU A 10 2.15 -7.97 -24.22
N GLY A 11 2.34 -6.99 -25.12
CA GLY A 11 2.08 -5.56 -24.87
C GLY A 11 3.01 -4.79 -23.92
N LEU A 12 4.16 -4.35 -24.43
CA LEU A 12 5.29 -3.71 -23.70
C LEU A 12 5.06 -2.31 -23.07
N LYS A 13 3.82 -1.81 -22.92
CA LYS A 13 3.60 -0.49 -22.29
C LYS A 13 3.19 -0.55 -20.80
N ASN A 14 2.68 -1.67 -20.30
CA ASN A 14 2.10 -1.77 -18.94
C ASN A 14 2.60 -2.93 -18.06
N GLN A 15 3.62 -3.69 -18.49
CA GLN A 15 4.01 -4.93 -17.79
C GLN A 15 4.55 -4.73 -16.36
N PHE A 16 5.26 -3.63 -16.07
CA PHE A 16 5.71 -3.36 -14.68
C PHE A 16 4.54 -2.96 -13.76
N PHE A 17 3.56 -2.23 -14.29
CA PHE A 17 2.37 -1.88 -13.52
C PHE A 17 1.51 -3.11 -13.25
N CYS A 18 1.35 -4.00 -14.24
CA CYS A 18 0.76 -5.32 -14.06
C CYS A 18 1.52 -6.11 -12.98
N PHE A 19 2.86 -6.10 -13.03
CA PHE A 19 3.70 -6.75 -12.04
C PHE A 19 3.51 -6.18 -10.62
N CYS A 20 3.43 -4.85 -10.45
CA CYS A 20 3.10 -4.26 -9.15
C CYS A 20 1.68 -4.59 -8.70
N THR A 21 0.67 -4.54 -9.58
CA THR A 21 -0.72 -4.93 -9.25
C THR A 21 -0.86 -6.41 -8.92
N ASP A 22 -0.04 -7.27 -9.52
CA ASP A 22 -0.06 -8.73 -9.29
C ASP A 22 0.66 -9.13 -8.00
N TYR A 23 1.47 -8.23 -7.42
CA TYR A 23 2.04 -8.42 -6.09
C TYR A 23 1.01 -8.07 -5.01
N TRP A 24 0.66 -9.08 -4.22
CA TRP A 24 -0.28 -9.09 -3.09
C TRP A 24 -0.21 -7.86 -2.17
N PHE A 25 0.94 -7.18 -2.08
CA PHE A 25 1.17 -5.98 -1.28
C PHE A 25 0.52 -4.71 -1.85
N PHE A 26 0.52 -4.50 -3.17
CA PHE A 26 -0.06 -3.28 -3.73
C PHE A 26 -1.58 -3.37 -3.86
N CYS A 27 -2.15 -4.58 -3.82
CA CYS A 27 -3.62 -4.70 -3.75
C CYS A 27 -4.20 -4.21 -2.44
N THR A 28 -3.41 -3.94 -1.40
CA THR A 28 -3.94 -3.69 -0.04
C THR A 28 -4.11 -2.21 0.29
N PHE A 29 -3.48 -1.32 -0.47
CA PHE A 29 -3.58 0.13 -0.28
C PHE A 29 -3.51 0.85 -1.63
N ILE A 30 -4.10 2.04 -1.70
CA ILE A 30 -4.05 2.87 -2.89
C ILE A 30 -2.64 3.44 -3.09
N TYR A 31 -2.27 3.67 -4.34
CA TYR A 31 -1.01 4.29 -4.72
C TYR A 31 -1.19 5.15 -5.97
N LEU A 32 -0.27 6.08 -6.15
CA LEU A 32 -0.23 7.04 -7.24
C LEU A 32 0.85 6.62 -8.23
N ILE A 33 0.43 6.35 -9.46
CA ILE A 33 1.36 6.05 -10.55
C ILE A 33 1.70 7.35 -11.28
N GLY A 34 2.98 7.59 -11.48
CA GLY A 34 3.41 8.72 -12.29
C GLY A 34 4.84 8.63 -12.80
N ARG A 35 5.26 9.69 -13.49
CA ARG A 35 6.64 9.88 -13.96
C ARG A 35 7.37 10.84 -13.03
N LYS A 36 8.63 10.56 -12.69
CA LYS A 36 9.49 11.51 -11.97
C LYS A 36 9.79 12.72 -12.86
N THR A 37 9.97 13.90 -12.24
CA THR A 37 10.51 15.06 -12.95
C THR A 37 11.96 14.80 -13.38
N GLU A 38 12.50 15.66 -14.24
CA GLU A 38 13.90 15.54 -14.68
C GLU A 38 14.90 15.69 -13.52
N ARG A 39 14.51 16.35 -12.42
CA ARG A 39 15.35 16.48 -11.22
C ARG A 39 15.39 15.19 -10.40
N GLU A 40 14.24 14.52 -10.26
CA GLU A 40 14.06 13.36 -9.38
C GLU A 40 14.14 12.02 -10.13
N LYS A 41 14.31 12.02 -11.46
CA LYS A 41 14.53 10.78 -12.22
C LYS A 41 15.91 10.18 -11.92
N PHE A 42 16.08 8.91 -12.29
CA PHE A 42 17.38 8.28 -12.21
C PHE A 42 18.30 8.89 -13.28
N ALA A 43 19.49 9.35 -12.89
CA ALA A 43 20.37 10.11 -13.78
C ALA A 43 20.77 9.34 -15.06
N GLY A 44 20.85 8.01 -15.00
CA GLY A 44 21.14 7.15 -16.16
C GLY A 44 19.90 6.78 -16.98
N ALA A 45 18.70 7.20 -16.58
CA ALA A 45 17.46 6.89 -17.28
C ALA A 45 17.02 8.03 -18.20
N ASP A 46 16.45 7.66 -19.35
CA ASP A 46 15.72 8.60 -20.20
C ASP A 46 14.49 9.10 -19.46
N TYR A 47 13.73 8.19 -18.83
CA TYR A 47 12.68 8.51 -17.89
C TYR A 47 12.54 7.48 -16.77
N THR A 48 12.04 7.94 -15.63
CA THR A 48 11.68 7.10 -14.48
C THR A 48 10.19 7.19 -14.21
N THR A 49 9.54 6.04 -14.07
CA THR A 49 8.19 5.91 -13.52
C THR A 49 8.26 5.40 -12.09
N THR A 50 7.27 5.78 -11.30
CA THR A 50 7.26 5.56 -9.85
C THR A 50 5.86 5.23 -9.36
N VAL A 51 5.81 4.56 -8.22
CA VAL A 51 4.61 4.33 -7.42
C VAL A 51 4.78 5.09 -6.11
N GLU A 52 4.00 6.16 -5.93
CA GLU A 52 4.01 7.01 -4.74
C GLU A 52 2.88 6.61 -3.80
N ILE A 53 3.17 6.53 -2.50
CA ILE A 53 2.21 6.13 -1.47
C ILE A 53 2.19 7.21 -0.38
N TYR A 54 1.02 7.49 0.17
CA TYR A 54 0.84 8.49 1.22
C TYR A 54 0.71 7.83 2.59
N ILE A 55 1.45 8.35 3.58
CA ILE A 55 1.38 7.93 4.98
C ILE A 55 0.66 9.02 5.79
N ALA A 56 -0.58 8.73 6.19
CA ALA A 56 -1.43 9.70 6.88
C ALA A 56 -0.92 10.10 8.28
N GLY A 57 -0.23 9.21 9.00
CA GLY A 57 0.22 9.48 10.37
C GLY A 57 1.12 10.72 10.48
N ASN A 58 2.01 10.92 9.51
CA ASN A 58 2.95 12.03 9.49
C ASN A 58 2.85 12.93 8.25
N GLY A 59 1.91 12.67 7.34
CA GLY A 59 1.68 13.50 6.17
C GLY A 59 2.78 13.41 5.12
N ARG A 60 3.46 12.27 5.02
CA ARG A 60 4.60 12.09 4.12
C ARG A 60 4.29 11.10 3.02
N ALA A 61 4.81 11.39 1.83
CA ALA A 61 4.87 10.44 0.74
C ALA A 61 6.07 9.51 0.87
N ILE A 62 5.95 8.34 0.29
CA ILE A 62 7.03 7.36 0.20
C ILE A 62 6.98 6.66 -1.16
N GLN A 63 8.13 6.62 -1.83
CA GLN A 63 8.28 5.88 -3.07
C GLN A 63 8.27 4.38 -2.78
N GLY A 64 7.24 3.68 -3.26
CA GLY A 64 7.04 2.24 -3.07
C GLY A 64 7.81 1.38 -4.07
N ALA A 65 7.90 1.82 -5.34
CA ALA A 65 8.57 1.10 -6.41
C ALA A 65 9.06 2.05 -7.51
N THR A 66 9.97 1.57 -8.36
CA THR A 66 10.50 2.34 -9.50
C THR A 66 10.66 1.47 -10.73
N SER A 67 10.42 2.06 -11.90
CA SER A 67 10.73 1.45 -13.19
C SER A 67 11.29 2.49 -14.15
N HIS A 68 12.43 2.17 -14.74
CA HIS A 68 13.26 3.06 -15.54
C HIS A 68 13.27 2.58 -16.98
N HIS A 69 13.02 3.52 -17.89
CA HIS A 69 13.47 3.36 -19.26
C HIS A 69 14.87 3.96 -19.36
N LEU A 70 15.85 3.08 -19.55
CA LEU A 70 17.27 3.46 -19.58
C LEU A 70 17.72 3.93 -20.97
N GLY A 71 16.85 3.79 -21.97
CA GLY A 71 17.20 4.09 -23.35
C GLY A 71 18.38 3.24 -23.79
N GLN A 72 19.38 3.91 -24.34
CA GLN A 72 20.67 3.33 -24.75
C GLN A 72 21.85 3.85 -23.90
N ASN A 73 21.59 4.50 -22.76
CA ASN A 73 22.64 5.16 -21.97
C ASN A 73 23.66 4.13 -21.44
N PHE A 74 23.16 3.02 -20.88
CA PHE A 74 24.01 1.95 -20.34
C PHE A 74 24.56 1.03 -21.43
N SER A 75 23.79 0.74 -22.48
CA SER A 75 24.26 -0.09 -23.59
C SER A 75 25.43 0.56 -24.31
N ARG A 76 25.46 1.89 -24.43
CA ARG A 76 26.63 2.61 -24.97
C ARG A 76 27.81 2.58 -24.01
N MET A 77 27.56 2.72 -22.71
CA MET A 77 28.60 2.70 -21.68
C MET A 77 29.29 1.33 -21.57
N PHE A 78 28.55 0.24 -21.75
CA PHE A 78 29.03 -1.14 -21.61
C PHE A 78 29.20 -1.88 -22.96
N ASP A 79 29.09 -1.15 -24.08
CA ASP A 79 29.18 -1.68 -25.44
C ASP A 79 28.28 -2.90 -25.73
N VAL A 80 27.04 -2.84 -25.24
CA VAL A 80 26.04 -3.90 -25.45
C VAL A 80 25.32 -3.67 -26.78
N THR A 81 25.73 -4.43 -27.80
CA THR A 81 25.23 -4.29 -29.18
C THR A 81 24.59 -5.57 -29.72
N TYR A 82 23.82 -5.43 -30.79
CA TYR A 82 23.27 -6.52 -31.59
C TYR A 82 23.29 -6.14 -33.08
N ASP A 83 23.24 -7.12 -33.97
CA ASP A 83 23.12 -6.87 -35.41
C ASP A 83 21.68 -6.53 -35.77
N HIS A 84 21.47 -5.32 -36.30
CA HIS A 84 20.12 -4.85 -36.62
C HIS A 84 19.56 -5.65 -37.82
N PRO A 85 18.39 -6.30 -37.70
CA PRO A 85 17.92 -7.29 -38.68
C PRO A 85 17.64 -6.71 -40.07
N VAL A 86 17.35 -5.42 -40.17
CA VAL A 86 17.05 -4.75 -41.45
C VAL A 86 18.30 -4.13 -42.09
N THR A 87 19.25 -3.64 -41.28
CA THR A 87 20.39 -2.85 -41.78
C THR A 87 21.71 -3.62 -41.75
N GLY A 88 21.77 -4.74 -41.02
CA GLY A 88 22.98 -5.54 -40.81
C GLY A 88 24.07 -4.81 -40.04
N LYS A 89 23.80 -3.62 -39.48
CA LYS A 89 24.79 -2.81 -38.74
C LYS A 89 24.65 -3.05 -37.24
N PRO A 90 25.76 -2.96 -36.48
CA PRO A 90 25.71 -2.96 -35.02
C PRO A 90 24.80 -1.83 -34.51
N ALA A 91 23.86 -2.18 -33.64
CA ALA A 91 22.97 -1.26 -32.97
C ALA A 91 22.99 -1.50 -31.45
N TYR A 92 22.81 -0.43 -30.67
CA TYR A 92 22.74 -0.53 -29.22
C TYR A 92 21.36 -1.00 -28.76
N VAL A 93 21.33 -1.90 -27.78
CA VAL A 93 20.08 -2.41 -27.20
C VAL A 93 19.37 -1.33 -26.38
N TYR A 94 18.04 -1.30 -26.43
CA TYR A 94 17.25 -0.51 -25.49
C TYR A 94 17.07 -1.30 -24.18
N GLN A 95 17.26 -0.63 -23.05
CA GLN A 95 17.22 -1.27 -21.74
C GLN A 95 16.16 -0.66 -20.83
N ASN A 96 15.61 -1.50 -19.96
CA ASN A 96 14.75 -1.11 -18.85
C ASN A 96 15.32 -1.74 -17.57
N SER A 97 15.13 -1.08 -16.43
CA SER A 97 15.38 -1.68 -15.11
C SER A 97 14.26 -1.30 -14.17
N TRP A 98 14.02 -2.11 -13.13
CA TRP A 98 12.99 -1.82 -12.14
C TRP A 98 13.34 -2.44 -10.80
N GLY A 99 12.79 -1.87 -9.74
CA GLY A 99 13.11 -2.24 -8.36
C GLY A 99 11.92 -2.17 -7.44
N LEU A 100 11.81 -3.20 -6.60
CA LEU A 100 10.89 -3.29 -5.48
C LEU A 100 11.66 -3.83 -4.28
N THR A 101 11.46 -3.25 -3.09
CA THR A 101 12.21 -3.63 -1.89
C THR A 101 11.27 -3.96 -0.73
N THR A 102 11.84 -4.44 0.37
CA THR A 102 11.13 -4.67 1.64
C THR A 102 10.52 -3.41 2.26
N ARG A 103 10.79 -2.22 1.69
CA ARG A 103 10.10 -0.97 2.04
C ARG A 103 8.58 -1.12 1.99
N THR A 104 8.04 -1.91 1.07
CA THR A 104 6.60 -2.18 0.98
C THR A 104 6.01 -2.78 2.26
N LEU A 105 6.78 -3.56 3.03
CA LEU A 105 6.36 -4.08 4.33
C LEU A 105 6.19 -2.95 5.34
N GLY A 106 7.15 -2.02 5.39
CA GLY A 106 7.07 -0.84 6.25
C GLY A 106 5.87 0.02 5.90
N VAL A 107 5.60 0.22 4.60
CA VAL A 107 4.42 0.97 4.14
C VAL A 107 3.12 0.28 4.55
N LEU A 108 3.01 -1.03 4.34
CA LEU A 108 1.82 -1.79 4.74
C LEU A 108 1.52 -1.62 6.23
N ILE A 109 2.56 -1.69 7.07
CA ILE A 109 2.45 -1.49 8.52
C ILE A 109 1.99 -0.06 8.82
N MET A 110 2.62 0.95 8.22
CA MET A 110 2.30 2.37 8.48
C MET A 110 0.90 2.78 8.00
N VAL A 111 0.38 2.14 6.95
CA VAL A 111 -0.94 2.47 6.39
C VAL A 111 -2.08 1.83 7.19
N HIS A 112 -1.93 0.60 7.66
CA HIS A 112 -3.05 -0.16 8.24
C HIS A 112 -3.03 -0.29 9.75
N SER A 113 -1.85 -0.26 10.39
CA SER A 113 -1.75 -0.51 11.83
C SER A 113 -2.48 0.54 12.66
N ASP A 114 -2.84 0.16 13.89
CA ASP A 114 -3.52 1.03 14.86
C ASP A 114 -2.87 0.89 16.25
N ASP A 115 -3.46 1.52 17.26
CA ASP A 115 -2.94 1.54 18.63
C ASP A 115 -2.92 0.15 19.30
N LYS A 116 -3.62 -0.84 18.74
CA LYS A 116 -3.59 -2.23 19.23
C LYS A 116 -2.49 -3.06 18.57
N GLY A 117 -1.83 -2.53 17.54
CA GLY A 117 -0.72 -3.17 16.83
C GLY A 117 -0.98 -3.35 15.35
N LEU A 118 -0.46 -4.45 14.79
CA LEU A 118 -0.58 -4.73 13.36
C LEU A 118 -2.03 -4.93 12.94
N VAL A 119 -2.36 -4.51 11.73
CA VAL A 119 -3.62 -4.86 11.04
C VAL A 119 -3.22 -5.38 9.67
N LEU A 120 -3.16 -6.70 9.51
CA LEU A 120 -2.66 -7.30 8.28
C LEU A 120 -3.82 -7.56 7.30
N PRO A 121 -3.68 -7.17 6.03
CA PRO A 121 -4.61 -7.60 4.99
C PRO A 121 -4.62 -9.14 4.87
N PRO A 122 -5.79 -9.77 4.69
CA PRO A 122 -5.93 -11.23 4.60
C PRO A 122 -5.03 -11.94 3.59
N ARG A 123 -4.67 -11.24 2.52
CA ARG A 123 -3.84 -11.74 1.43
C ARG A 123 -2.38 -11.95 1.83
N VAL A 124 -1.86 -11.15 2.77
CA VAL A 124 -0.46 -11.22 3.22
C VAL A 124 -0.29 -11.71 4.65
N ALA A 125 -1.38 -11.82 5.42
CA ALA A 125 -1.34 -12.25 6.81
C ALA A 125 -0.81 -13.70 6.93
N PRO A 126 0.21 -13.99 7.76
CA PRO A 126 0.73 -15.35 7.94
C PRO A 126 -0.35 -16.34 8.39
N TYR A 127 -1.16 -15.92 9.36
CA TYR A 127 -2.42 -16.57 9.70
C TYR A 127 -3.56 -15.61 9.40
N GLN A 128 -4.58 -16.09 8.71
CA GLN A 128 -5.79 -15.36 8.40
C GLN A 128 -6.81 -15.49 9.53
N ILE A 129 -6.86 -16.67 10.14
CA ILE A 129 -7.84 -17.03 11.16
C ILE A 129 -7.10 -17.64 12.35
N VAL A 130 -7.40 -17.16 13.55
CA VAL A 130 -7.01 -17.82 14.79
C VAL A 130 -8.23 -18.29 15.56
N ILE A 131 -8.24 -19.56 15.94
CA ILE A 131 -9.31 -20.17 16.74
C ILE A 131 -8.90 -20.09 18.21
N VAL A 132 -9.78 -19.53 19.04
CA VAL A 132 -9.56 -19.37 20.48
C VAL A 132 -10.74 -20.00 21.23
N PRO A 133 -10.55 -21.16 21.89
CA PRO A 133 -11.53 -21.69 22.82
C PRO A 133 -11.61 -20.78 24.06
N CYS A 134 -12.83 -20.42 24.42
CA CYS A 134 -13.19 -19.45 25.46
C CYS A 134 -14.10 -20.10 26.52
N GLY A 135 -14.19 -19.48 27.70
CA GLY A 135 -15.16 -19.90 28.72
C GLY A 135 -14.76 -21.11 29.58
N ILE A 136 -13.49 -21.54 29.51
CA ILE A 136 -12.94 -22.50 30.46
C ILE A 136 -12.63 -21.77 31.77
N THR A 137 -13.33 -22.13 32.84
CA THR A 137 -13.16 -21.57 34.18
C THR A 137 -12.87 -22.67 35.19
N ALA A 138 -12.52 -22.31 36.43
CA ALA A 138 -12.34 -23.29 37.51
C ALA A 138 -13.61 -24.10 37.84
N LYS A 139 -14.78 -23.66 37.36
CA LYS A 139 -16.07 -24.32 37.55
C LYS A 139 -16.45 -25.24 36.38
N THR A 140 -15.71 -25.20 35.27
CA THR A 140 -16.00 -26.01 34.08
C THR A 140 -15.63 -27.46 34.36
N THR A 141 -16.54 -28.39 34.08
CA THR A 141 -16.28 -29.83 34.23
C THR A 141 -15.25 -30.32 33.21
N VAL A 142 -14.60 -31.46 33.50
CA VAL A 142 -13.65 -32.08 32.57
C VAL A 142 -14.33 -32.40 31.22
N GLN A 143 -15.56 -32.90 31.27
CA GLN A 143 -16.34 -33.26 30.08
C GLN A 143 -16.70 -32.04 29.22
N GLU A 144 -17.12 -30.92 29.83
CA GLU A 144 -17.41 -29.68 29.10
C GLU A 144 -16.15 -29.11 28.44
N ARG A 145 -15.00 -29.19 29.14
CA ARG A 145 -13.71 -28.76 28.60
C ARG A 145 -13.29 -29.61 27.40
N GLU A 146 -13.39 -30.93 27.50
CA GLU A 146 -13.08 -31.85 26.39
C GLU A 146 -14.00 -31.61 25.20
N THR A 147 -15.30 -31.40 25.44
CA THR A 147 -16.28 -31.10 24.38
C THR A 147 -15.91 -29.81 23.64
N LEU A 148 -15.56 -28.76 24.36
CA LEU A 148 -15.16 -27.48 23.77
C LEU A 148 -13.86 -27.59 22.96
N LEU A 149 -12.84 -28.23 23.51
CA LEU A 149 -11.56 -28.42 22.82
C LEU A 149 -11.73 -29.30 21.58
N SER A 150 -12.53 -30.37 21.67
CA SER A 150 -12.87 -31.22 20.54
C SER A 150 -13.59 -30.43 19.44
N ALA A 151 -14.52 -29.54 19.79
CA ALA A 151 -15.18 -28.66 18.83
C ALA A 151 -14.20 -27.69 18.15
N ALA A 152 -13.31 -27.05 18.92
CA ALA A 152 -12.27 -26.16 18.38
C ALA A 152 -11.31 -26.89 17.43
N HIS A 153 -10.83 -28.08 17.82
CA HIS A 153 -9.97 -28.93 16.98
C HIS A 153 -10.69 -29.42 15.73
N SER A 154 -11.99 -29.76 15.84
CA SER A 154 -12.79 -30.16 14.68
C SER A 154 -12.93 -29.03 13.66
N ILE A 155 -13.15 -27.79 14.11
CA ILE A 155 -13.18 -26.61 13.24
C ILE A 155 -11.80 -26.36 12.61
N PHE A 156 -10.73 -26.46 13.40
CA PHE A 156 -9.37 -26.33 12.89
C PHE A 156 -9.09 -27.34 11.77
N GLU A 157 -9.39 -28.62 12.00
CA GLU A 157 -9.21 -29.68 11.01
C GLU A 157 -10.07 -29.47 9.77
N LEU A 158 -11.33 -29.04 9.94
CA LEU A 158 -12.23 -28.70 8.84
C LEU A 158 -11.62 -27.61 7.94
N LEU A 159 -11.14 -26.51 8.53
CA LEU A 159 -10.55 -25.41 7.80
C LEU A 159 -9.18 -25.79 7.20
N ASN A 160 -8.35 -26.54 7.92
CA ASN A 160 -7.02 -26.96 7.46
C ASN A 160 -7.11 -27.96 6.29
N LYS A 161 -8.10 -28.87 6.30
CA LYS A 161 -8.36 -29.82 5.21
C LYS A 161 -8.84 -29.12 3.94
N SER A 162 -9.52 -27.98 4.05
CA SER A 162 -9.95 -27.20 2.88
C SER A 162 -8.77 -26.66 2.07
N LYS A 163 -7.59 -26.48 2.68
CA LYS A 163 -6.39 -25.85 2.10
C LYS A 163 -6.59 -24.42 1.57
N GLN A 164 -7.73 -23.80 1.83
CA GLN A 164 -8.05 -22.44 1.41
C GLN A 164 -7.55 -21.38 2.40
N PHE A 165 -7.38 -21.75 3.67
CA PHE A 165 -7.11 -20.80 4.75
C PHE A 165 -5.81 -21.10 5.48
N ARG A 166 -5.13 -20.05 5.92
CA ARG A 166 -4.02 -20.15 6.88
C ARG A 166 -4.56 -19.98 8.29
N VAL A 167 -4.70 -21.08 9.02
CA VAL A 167 -5.39 -21.12 10.32
C VAL A 167 -4.44 -21.56 11.42
N TYR A 168 -4.64 -21.03 12.62
CA TYR A 168 -3.97 -21.47 13.85
C TYR A 168 -5.00 -21.71 14.95
N CYS A 169 -4.84 -22.77 15.74
CA CYS A 169 -5.65 -23.01 16.93
C CYS A 169 -4.82 -22.72 18.18
N ASP A 170 -5.24 -21.75 18.98
CA ASP A 170 -4.56 -21.39 20.22
C ASP A 170 -5.28 -22.00 21.43
N ASP A 171 -4.98 -23.26 21.69
CA ASP A 171 -5.54 -24.07 22.79
C ASP A 171 -4.70 -24.06 24.07
N ARG A 172 -3.65 -23.24 24.13
CA ARG A 172 -2.80 -23.07 25.32
C ARG A 172 -3.63 -22.81 26.57
N ASP A 173 -3.48 -23.61 27.60
CA ASP A 173 -4.27 -23.52 28.82
C ASP A 173 -3.60 -22.73 29.96
N ASN A 174 -2.32 -22.43 29.79
CA ASN A 174 -1.52 -21.62 30.72
C ASN A 174 -1.74 -20.10 30.58
N VAL A 175 -2.57 -19.66 29.63
CA VAL A 175 -2.86 -18.24 29.37
C VAL A 175 -4.36 -18.00 29.24
N SER A 176 -4.82 -16.86 29.77
CA SER A 176 -6.25 -16.50 29.72
C SER A 176 -6.69 -16.16 28.29
N PRO A 177 -7.99 -16.33 27.95
CA PRO A 177 -8.51 -15.92 26.65
C PRO A 177 -8.24 -14.45 26.33
N GLY A 178 -8.37 -13.54 27.30
CA GLY A 178 -8.05 -12.13 27.13
C GLY A 178 -6.59 -11.88 26.74
N TRP A 179 -5.65 -12.64 27.32
CA TRP A 179 -4.25 -12.58 26.92
C TRP A 179 -4.06 -13.05 25.47
N LYS A 180 -4.72 -14.14 25.07
CA LYS A 180 -4.70 -14.64 23.69
C LYS A 180 -5.27 -13.62 22.71
N PHE A 181 -6.36 -12.95 23.07
CA PHE A 181 -6.99 -11.92 22.24
C PHE A 181 -5.99 -10.81 21.91
N ASN A 182 -5.37 -10.23 22.94
CA ASN A 182 -4.36 -9.19 22.78
C ASN A 182 -3.14 -9.69 22.00
N HIS A 183 -2.68 -10.92 22.25
CA HIS A 183 -1.53 -11.51 21.55
C HIS A 183 -1.75 -11.56 20.03
N TRP A 184 -2.93 -11.98 19.59
CA TRP A 184 -3.25 -12.11 18.16
C TRP A 184 -3.74 -10.81 17.53
N GLU A 185 -4.36 -9.91 18.30
CA GLU A 185 -4.67 -8.55 17.85
C GLU A 185 -3.38 -7.76 17.58
N LEU A 186 -2.39 -7.85 18.48
CA LEU A 186 -1.08 -7.22 18.31
C LEU A 186 -0.35 -7.72 17.05
N LYS A 187 -0.47 -9.02 16.75
CA LYS A 187 0.09 -9.66 15.55
C LYS A 187 -0.72 -9.39 14.27
N GLY A 188 -1.90 -8.80 14.39
CA GLY A 188 -2.74 -8.38 13.26
C GLY A 188 -3.41 -9.51 12.50
N VAL A 189 -3.73 -10.62 13.17
CA VAL A 189 -4.51 -11.71 12.54
C VAL A 189 -5.89 -11.16 12.13
N PRO A 190 -6.30 -11.27 10.85
CA PRO A 190 -7.54 -10.67 10.35
C PRO A 190 -8.81 -11.09 11.06
N ILE A 191 -8.93 -12.39 11.38
CA ILE A 191 -10.12 -12.97 12.01
C ILE A 191 -9.69 -13.74 13.26
N ARG A 192 -10.30 -13.40 14.39
CA ARG A 192 -10.31 -14.26 15.58
C ARG A 192 -11.65 -14.98 15.68
N LEU A 193 -11.63 -16.31 15.60
CA LEU A 193 -12.78 -17.17 15.81
C LEU A 193 -12.84 -17.55 17.29
N GLU A 194 -13.83 -17.01 17.99
CA GLU A 194 -14.13 -17.32 19.39
C GLU A 194 -15.15 -18.47 19.43
N ILE A 195 -14.86 -19.51 20.21
CA ILE A 195 -15.77 -20.62 20.47
C ILE A 195 -15.85 -20.89 21.98
N GLY A 196 -17.04 -20.83 22.55
CA GLY A 196 -17.31 -21.17 23.95
C GLY A 196 -18.45 -22.19 24.08
N PRO A 197 -18.85 -22.54 25.32
CA PRO A 197 -19.90 -23.53 25.55
C PRO A 197 -21.24 -23.15 24.91
N GLN A 198 -21.59 -21.86 24.91
CA GLN A 198 -22.82 -21.35 24.30
C GLN A 198 -22.78 -21.50 22.77
N GLU A 199 -21.66 -21.12 22.15
CA GLU A 199 -21.43 -21.26 20.71
C GLU A 199 -21.52 -22.72 20.26
N VAL A 200 -20.99 -23.65 21.06
CA VAL A 200 -21.11 -25.09 20.82
C VAL A 200 -22.57 -25.55 20.90
N ALA A 201 -23.32 -25.11 21.91
CA ALA A 201 -24.75 -25.43 22.06
C ALA A 201 -25.58 -24.91 20.89
N ASP A 202 -25.31 -23.67 20.45
CA ASP A 202 -26.02 -22.99 19.37
C ASP A 202 -25.55 -23.38 17.97
N LYS A 203 -24.51 -24.21 17.86
CA LYS A 203 -23.85 -24.64 16.60
C LYS A 203 -23.40 -23.45 15.73
N LYS A 204 -22.88 -22.41 16.38
CA LYS A 204 -22.40 -21.17 15.75
C LYS A 204 -21.00 -20.84 16.24
N VAL A 205 -20.29 -19.97 15.53
CA VAL A 205 -19.01 -19.41 15.96
C VAL A 205 -19.09 -17.89 15.89
N CYS A 206 -18.36 -17.21 16.78
CA CYS A 206 -18.26 -15.76 16.79
C CYS A 206 -16.94 -15.36 16.13
N LEU A 207 -17.00 -14.62 15.03
CA LEU A 207 -15.83 -14.07 14.35
C LEU A 207 -15.64 -12.62 14.78
N VAL A 208 -14.46 -12.29 15.30
CA VAL A 208 -14.06 -10.91 15.59
C VAL A 208 -13.09 -10.44 14.52
N LEU A 209 -13.48 -9.37 13.81
CA LEU A 209 -12.71 -8.84 12.68
C LEU A 209 -11.68 -7.81 13.18
N ARG A 210 -10.40 -8.00 12.86
CA ARG A 210 -9.32 -7.17 13.40
C ARG A 210 -9.34 -5.71 12.95
N HIS A 211 -9.78 -5.45 11.72
CA HIS A 211 -9.70 -4.14 11.10
C HIS A 211 -10.70 -3.11 11.66
N ASN A 212 -11.83 -3.56 12.22
CA ASN A 212 -12.90 -2.71 12.75
C ASN A 212 -13.44 -3.15 14.14
N GLY A 213 -13.06 -4.33 14.63
CA GLY A 213 -13.54 -4.90 15.91
C GLY A 213 -14.95 -5.49 15.86
N GLU A 214 -15.58 -5.58 14.69
CA GLU A 214 -16.93 -6.10 14.53
C GLU A 214 -17.01 -7.59 14.86
N ARG A 215 -18.15 -8.00 15.42
CA ARG A 215 -18.47 -9.39 15.77
C ARG A 215 -19.51 -9.94 14.80
N VAL A 216 -19.19 -11.04 14.13
CA VAL A 216 -20.05 -11.71 13.16
C VAL A 216 -20.30 -13.14 13.61
N ASN A 217 -21.56 -13.49 13.86
CA ASN A 217 -21.93 -14.86 14.23
C ASN A 217 -22.21 -15.68 12.96
N VAL A 218 -21.51 -16.79 12.79
CA VAL A 218 -21.63 -17.65 11.60
C VAL A 218 -22.01 -19.07 12.03
N PRO A 219 -23.01 -19.71 11.41
CA PRO A 219 -23.29 -21.13 11.63
C PRO A 219 -22.09 -22.00 11.27
N MET A 220 -21.76 -22.99 12.11
CA MET A 220 -20.61 -23.87 11.88
C MET A 220 -20.67 -24.58 10.52
N GLY A 221 -21.87 -24.97 10.08
CA GLY A 221 -22.09 -25.67 8.81
C GLY A 221 -21.86 -24.80 7.56
N SER A 222 -21.92 -23.47 7.66
CA SER A 222 -21.68 -22.55 6.55
C SER A 222 -20.30 -21.88 6.59
N LEU A 223 -19.49 -22.19 7.60
CA LEU A 223 -18.23 -21.49 7.88
C LEU A 223 -17.25 -21.51 6.71
N ILE A 224 -17.04 -22.66 6.06
CA ILE A 224 -16.14 -22.78 4.89
C ILE A 224 -16.60 -21.87 3.74
N ASN A 225 -17.91 -21.72 3.54
CA ASN A 225 -18.45 -20.98 2.41
C ASN A 225 -18.49 -19.47 2.67
N GLU A 226 -18.68 -19.05 3.92
CA GLU A 226 -18.73 -17.63 4.28
C GLU A 226 -17.35 -16.99 4.45
N LEU A 227 -16.35 -17.74 4.93
CA LEU A 227 -15.02 -17.20 5.22
C LEU A 227 -14.31 -16.53 4.02
N PRO A 228 -14.34 -17.07 2.78
CA PRO A 228 -13.73 -16.41 1.64
C PRO A 228 -14.32 -15.02 1.39
N ARG A 229 -15.66 -14.92 1.42
CA ARG A 229 -16.38 -13.65 1.28
C ARG A 229 -15.99 -12.67 2.38
N ILE A 230 -15.96 -13.12 3.64
CA ILE A 230 -15.59 -12.26 4.77
C ILE A 230 -14.14 -11.76 4.64
N LEU A 231 -13.19 -12.61 4.21
CA LEU A 231 -11.80 -12.19 4.00
C LEU A 231 -11.68 -11.18 2.85
N ASP A 232 -12.42 -11.34 1.76
CA ASP A 232 -12.47 -10.36 0.68
C ASP A 232 -13.15 -9.05 1.08
N ASP A 233 -14.20 -9.11 1.91
CA ASP A 233 -14.86 -7.95 2.49
C ASP A 233 -13.91 -7.16 3.40
N ILE A 234 -13.13 -7.84 4.26
CA ILE A 234 -12.08 -7.20 5.08
C ILE A 234 -11.05 -6.52 4.18
N HIS A 235 -10.56 -7.21 3.16
CA HIS A 235 -9.57 -6.65 2.24
C HIS A 235 -10.09 -5.40 1.53
N SER A 236 -11.31 -5.46 1.02
CA SER A 236 -11.97 -4.34 0.33
C SER A 236 -12.23 -3.17 1.28
N ALA A 237 -12.67 -3.43 2.51
CA ALA A 237 -12.87 -2.40 3.52
C ALA A 237 -11.56 -1.68 3.88
N MET A 238 -10.48 -2.44 4.06
CA MET A 238 -9.15 -1.88 4.32
C MET A 238 -8.63 -1.04 3.15
N PHE A 239 -8.76 -1.54 1.92
CA PHE A 239 -8.37 -0.81 0.70
C PHE A 239 -9.17 0.48 0.54
N ASN A 240 -10.48 0.43 0.73
CA ASN A 240 -11.37 1.59 0.64
C ASN A 240 -11.08 2.64 1.72
N LYS A 241 -10.76 2.21 2.95
CA LYS A 241 -10.34 3.11 4.03
C LYS A 241 -9.05 3.85 3.65
N ALA A 242 -8.05 3.12 3.13
CA ALA A 242 -6.80 3.72 2.66
C ALA A 242 -7.03 4.68 1.48
N THR A 243 -7.90 4.30 0.53
CA THR A 243 -8.28 5.12 -0.63
C THR A 243 -8.90 6.45 -0.22
N LYS A 244 -9.88 6.41 0.69
CA LYS A 244 -10.52 7.61 1.24
C LYS A 244 -9.50 8.50 1.97
N SER A 245 -8.58 7.89 2.72
CA SER A 245 -7.52 8.61 3.42
C SER A 245 -6.59 9.33 2.45
N LEU A 246 -6.14 8.69 1.36
CA LEU A 246 -5.36 9.38 0.34
C LEU A 246 -6.17 10.52 -0.31
N ALA A 247 -7.40 10.24 -0.73
CA ALA A 247 -8.24 11.20 -1.44
C ALA A 247 -8.48 12.50 -0.64
N SER A 248 -8.62 12.39 0.69
CA SER A 248 -8.80 13.55 1.56
C SER A 248 -7.51 14.33 1.84
N HIS A 249 -6.35 13.80 1.47
CA HIS A 249 -5.03 14.41 1.72
C HIS A 249 -4.27 14.74 0.43
N VAL A 250 -4.94 14.80 -0.71
CA VAL A 250 -4.37 15.36 -1.95
C VAL A 250 -5.16 16.61 -2.31
N MET A 251 -4.52 17.76 -2.19
CA MET A 251 -5.15 19.08 -2.38
C MET A 251 -4.67 19.72 -3.69
N PRO A 252 -5.57 20.23 -4.54
CA PRO A 252 -5.16 21.07 -5.66
C PRO A 252 -4.63 22.41 -5.14
N VAL A 253 -3.49 22.88 -5.65
CA VAL A 253 -2.89 24.16 -5.25
C VAL A 253 -2.44 24.97 -6.47
N ASN A 254 -2.50 26.30 -6.36
CA ASN A 254 -2.21 27.23 -7.45
C ASN A 254 -1.12 28.25 -7.12
N ASN A 255 -0.62 28.27 -5.88
CA ASN A 255 0.47 29.15 -5.44
C ASN A 255 1.26 28.56 -4.27
N MET A 256 2.40 29.19 -3.93
CA MET A 256 3.28 28.74 -2.86
C MET A 256 2.64 28.78 -1.46
N ASN A 257 1.73 29.72 -1.19
CA ASN A 257 1.06 29.80 0.12
C ASN A 257 0.09 28.63 0.33
N GLU A 258 -0.66 28.26 -0.72
CA GLU A 258 -1.52 27.08 -0.72
C GLU A 258 -0.70 25.80 -0.58
N LEU A 259 0.46 25.70 -1.25
CA LEU A 259 1.40 24.58 -1.05
C LEU A 259 1.81 24.47 0.42
N CYS A 260 2.33 25.55 1.03
CA CYS A 260 2.74 25.52 2.44
C CYS A 260 1.59 25.14 3.38
N THR A 261 0.39 25.68 3.12
CA THR A 261 -0.82 25.35 3.89
C THR A 261 -1.16 23.86 3.79
N ALA A 262 -1.10 23.28 2.59
CA ALA A 262 -1.33 21.85 2.38
C ALA A 262 -0.30 21.00 3.15
N LEU A 263 0.98 21.38 3.10
CA LEU A 263 2.05 20.66 3.82
C LEU A 263 1.88 20.73 5.34
N ASP A 264 1.41 21.85 5.88
CA ASP A 264 1.15 22.04 7.31
C ASP A 264 -0.09 21.26 7.76
N GLN A 265 -1.07 21.09 6.87
CA GLN A 265 -2.19 20.18 7.02
C GLN A 265 -1.81 18.71 6.74
N LYS A 266 -0.52 18.38 6.71
CA LYS A 266 0.00 17.03 6.45
C LYS A 266 -0.46 16.45 5.10
N SER A 267 -0.84 17.27 4.14
CA SER A 267 -1.38 16.82 2.85
C SER A 267 -0.34 16.91 1.73
N LEU A 268 -0.58 16.14 0.67
CA LEU A 268 0.08 16.27 -0.62
C LEU A 268 -0.60 17.36 -1.44
N ALA A 269 0.15 17.97 -2.34
CA ALA A 269 -0.31 19.08 -3.15
C ALA A 269 -0.16 18.77 -4.64
N LEU A 270 -1.25 18.89 -5.41
CA LEU A 270 -1.23 18.74 -6.85
C LEU A 270 -1.22 20.13 -7.49
N ALA A 271 -0.16 20.46 -8.22
CA ALA A 271 0.07 21.83 -8.70
C ALA A 271 0.40 21.88 -10.20
N PRO A 272 -0.04 22.89 -10.95
CA PRO A 272 0.41 23.14 -12.31
C PRO A 272 1.87 23.61 -12.29
N PHE A 273 2.79 22.81 -12.83
CA PHE A 273 4.23 23.00 -12.69
C PHE A 273 4.95 23.04 -14.05
N CYS A 274 5.97 23.90 -14.16
CA CYS A 274 6.78 24.05 -15.37
C CYS A 274 7.78 22.90 -15.63
N CYS A 275 7.94 21.98 -14.68
CA CYS A 275 8.88 20.84 -14.76
C CYS A 275 10.36 21.21 -14.86
N ASP A 276 10.71 22.46 -14.60
CA ASP A 276 12.08 22.94 -14.65
C ASP A 276 12.84 22.71 -13.34
N ARG A 277 14.10 22.28 -13.46
CA ARG A 277 14.96 21.91 -12.33
C ARG A 277 15.21 23.06 -11.36
N ASP A 278 15.41 24.28 -11.87
CA ASP A 278 15.70 25.43 -11.03
C ASP A 278 14.46 25.87 -10.25
N CYS A 279 13.28 25.78 -10.91
CA CYS A 279 12.01 26.05 -10.23
C CYS A 279 11.74 25.04 -9.11
N GLU A 280 12.07 23.76 -9.34
CA GLU A 280 11.92 22.70 -8.34
C GLU A 280 12.80 22.94 -7.10
N GLU A 281 14.04 23.39 -7.31
CA GLU A 281 14.96 23.70 -6.20
C GLU A 281 14.48 24.91 -5.38
N VAL A 282 13.93 25.95 -6.04
CA VAL A 282 13.31 27.09 -5.36
C VAL A 282 12.10 26.65 -4.53
N ILE A 283 11.22 25.81 -5.10
CA ILE A 283 10.05 25.29 -4.35
C ILE A 283 10.51 24.56 -3.09
N LYS A 284 11.52 23.69 -3.21
CA LYS A 284 12.08 22.95 -2.07
C LYS A 284 12.66 23.88 -1.01
N HIS A 285 13.37 24.93 -1.39
CA HIS A 285 13.94 25.89 -0.45
C HIS A 285 12.86 26.73 0.25
N GLU A 286 11.94 27.31 -0.52
CA GLU A 286 10.93 28.23 0.02
C GLU A 286 9.89 27.52 0.88
N SER A 287 9.55 26.27 0.55
CA SER A 287 8.62 25.45 1.34
C SER A 287 9.26 24.79 2.57
N ALA A 288 10.57 24.95 2.78
CA ALA A 288 11.24 24.46 3.99
C ALA A 288 11.05 25.39 5.20
N ARG A 289 10.47 26.58 5.03
CA ARG A 289 10.30 27.58 6.09
C ARG A 289 9.33 27.08 7.18
N ASN A 290 9.75 27.20 8.45
CA ASN A 290 8.96 27.03 9.68
C ASN A 290 8.33 25.66 9.95
N VAL A 291 9.12 24.57 10.01
CA VAL A 291 8.62 23.32 10.60
C VAL A 291 9.62 22.73 11.59
N ILE A 292 9.31 22.88 12.88
CA ILE A 292 9.82 22.00 13.92
C ILE A 292 9.05 20.68 13.75
N VAL A 293 9.57 19.76 12.93
CA VAL A 293 8.87 18.50 12.65
C VAL A 293 8.94 17.56 13.86
N GLU A 294 10.03 17.60 14.62
CA GLU A 294 10.30 16.84 15.85
C GLU A 294 11.77 17.17 16.23
N PRO A 295 12.21 17.05 17.50
CA PRO A 295 13.62 17.20 17.85
C PRO A 295 14.47 16.18 17.08
N GLY A 296 15.24 16.63 16.09
CA GLY A 296 16.17 15.79 15.31
C GLY A 296 15.75 15.47 13.86
N ALA A 297 14.56 15.87 13.40
CA ALA A 297 14.15 15.70 12.01
C ALA A 297 14.49 16.95 11.17
N PRO A 298 15.19 16.83 10.02
CA PRO A 298 15.51 17.99 9.19
C PRO A 298 14.24 18.68 8.67
N ALA A 299 14.25 20.01 8.63
CA ALA A 299 13.22 20.79 7.96
C ALA A 299 13.24 20.44 6.46
N MET A 300 12.34 19.56 6.04
CA MET A 300 12.28 19.10 4.66
C MET A 300 11.19 19.87 3.92
N GLY A 301 11.61 20.74 3.01
CA GLY A 301 10.71 21.33 2.03
C GLY A 301 10.11 20.28 1.10
N ALA A 302 9.05 20.67 0.40
CA ALA A 302 8.40 19.80 -0.57
C ALA A 302 9.34 19.44 -1.73
N LYS A 303 9.24 18.19 -2.17
CA LYS A 303 9.84 17.71 -3.42
C LYS A 303 8.74 17.38 -4.41
N SER A 304 9.07 17.34 -5.70
CA SER A 304 8.18 16.69 -6.65
C SER A 304 8.18 15.18 -6.40
N LEU A 305 7.00 14.62 -6.24
CA LEU A 305 6.81 13.19 -5.98
C LEU A 305 6.67 12.46 -7.31
N CYS A 306 5.71 12.88 -8.13
CA CYS A 306 5.55 12.42 -9.50
C CYS A 306 4.62 13.34 -10.28
N ILE A 307 4.66 13.21 -11.60
CA ILE A 307 3.65 13.69 -12.53
C ILE A 307 2.65 12.52 -12.69
N PRO A 308 1.50 12.54 -12.01
CA PRO A 308 0.57 11.42 -12.01
C PRO A 308 -0.03 11.19 -13.41
N PHE A 309 -0.15 9.92 -13.80
CA PHE A 309 -0.79 9.56 -15.06
C PHE A 309 -2.32 9.66 -15.00
N ALA A 310 -2.90 9.37 -13.84
CA ALA A 310 -4.32 9.44 -13.57
C ALA A 310 -4.55 9.71 -12.08
N CYS A 311 -5.72 10.26 -11.76
CA CYS A 311 -6.11 10.63 -10.40
C CYS A 311 -7.51 10.11 -10.05
N ASP A 312 -7.81 8.88 -10.47
CA ASP A 312 -9.14 8.26 -10.42
C ASP A 312 -9.71 8.12 -9.00
N PHE A 313 -8.86 8.18 -7.98
CA PHE A 313 -9.27 8.18 -6.57
C PHE A 313 -9.97 9.48 -6.14
N ASN A 314 -9.85 10.58 -6.91
CA ASN A 314 -10.55 11.83 -6.66
C ASN A 314 -10.89 12.57 -7.98
N PRO A 315 -12.17 12.57 -8.40
CA PRO A 315 -12.57 13.17 -9.68
C PRO A 315 -12.46 14.69 -9.73
N THR A 316 -12.23 15.37 -8.60
CA THR A 316 -12.02 16.83 -8.57
C THR A 316 -10.58 17.23 -8.93
N LEU A 317 -9.66 16.27 -8.95
CA LEU A 317 -8.26 16.51 -9.30
C LEU A 317 -8.06 16.42 -10.82
N VAL A 318 -7.30 17.38 -11.35
CA VAL A 318 -6.94 17.42 -12.77
C VAL A 318 -5.50 16.94 -12.93
N CYS A 319 -5.31 15.87 -13.70
CA CYS A 319 -4.00 15.25 -13.95
C CYS A 319 -3.68 15.27 -15.45
N GLY A 320 -2.41 15.10 -15.81
CA GLY A 320 -1.93 15.27 -17.18
C GLY A 320 -1.53 16.71 -17.52
N SER A 321 -1.82 17.15 -18.74
CA SER A 321 -1.39 18.45 -19.26
C SER A 321 -2.35 19.57 -18.84
N PRO A 322 -1.84 20.68 -18.26
CA PRO A 322 -2.62 21.87 -17.99
C PRO A 322 -3.20 22.47 -19.26
N VAL A 323 -4.27 23.26 -19.10
CA VAL A 323 -4.81 24.10 -20.18
C VAL A 323 -3.67 24.97 -20.74
N PRO A 324 -3.59 25.18 -22.07
CA PRO A 324 -2.58 26.06 -22.66
C PRO A 324 -2.48 27.39 -21.94
N ASP A 325 -1.27 27.92 -21.83
CA ASP A 325 -0.94 29.19 -21.15
C ASP A 325 -1.16 29.24 -19.64
N THR A 326 -1.56 28.13 -19.00
CA THR A 326 -1.57 28.02 -17.53
C THR A 326 -0.19 28.38 -16.97
N PRO A 327 -0.06 29.37 -16.07
CA PRO A 327 1.22 29.71 -15.48
C PRO A 327 1.67 28.64 -14.46
N CYS A 328 2.98 28.50 -14.27
CA CYS A 328 3.52 27.73 -13.15
C CYS A 328 2.95 28.24 -11.81
N PHE A 329 2.62 27.34 -10.89
CA PHE A 329 2.08 27.71 -9.58
C PHE A 329 3.06 28.56 -8.76
N ASN A 330 4.38 28.38 -8.94
CA ASN A 330 5.41 29.19 -8.28
C ASN A 330 5.58 30.57 -8.94
N ARG A 331 4.50 31.33 -9.07
CA ARG A 331 4.45 32.61 -9.82
C ARG A 331 5.38 33.70 -9.27
N GLN A 332 5.71 33.63 -7.98
CA GLN A 332 6.59 34.59 -7.32
C GLN A 332 8.04 34.49 -7.80
N HIS A 333 8.45 33.29 -8.23
CA HIS A 333 9.83 33.01 -8.63
C HIS A 333 9.95 32.41 -10.04
N CYS A 334 8.85 32.25 -10.76
CA CYS A 334 8.82 31.62 -12.07
C CYS A 334 7.76 32.27 -12.98
N SER A 335 8.18 32.71 -14.16
CA SER A 335 7.32 33.28 -15.22
C SER A 335 6.92 32.26 -16.29
N ARG A 336 7.42 31.01 -16.20
CA ARG A 336 7.18 29.96 -17.19
C ARG A 336 5.75 29.43 -17.14
N LYS A 337 5.31 28.85 -18.25
CA LYS A 337 4.04 28.12 -18.33
C LYS A 337 4.18 26.74 -17.70
N ALA A 338 3.09 26.23 -17.14
CA ALA A 338 3.00 24.89 -16.61
C ALA A 338 2.97 23.88 -17.77
N VAL A 339 3.74 22.79 -17.61
CA VAL A 339 3.86 21.69 -18.57
C VAL A 339 3.02 20.50 -18.13
N SER A 340 2.91 20.28 -16.82
CA SER A 340 2.15 19.18 -16.24
C SER A 340 1.51 19.59 -14.91
N TYR A 341 0.47 18.86 -14.48
CA TYR A 341 0.14 18.80 -13.06
C TYR A 341 1.11 17.85 -12.37
N THR A 342 1.81 18.33 -11.36
CA THR A 342 2.82 17.58 -10.61
C THR A 342 2.41 17.50 -9.15
N LEU A 343 2.53 16.30 -8.58
CA LEU A 343 2.30 16.05 -7.16
C LEU A 343 3.54 16.44 -6.37
N PHE A 344 3.36 17.23 -5.32
CA PHE A 344 4.37 17.68 -4.38
C PHE A 344 4.03 17.22 -2.96
N GLY A 345 5.06 17.07 -2.14
CA GLY A 345 4.87 16.74 -0.73
C GLY A 345 6.18 16.59 0.02
N ARG A 346 6.08 16.44 1.34
CA ARG A 346 7.19 15.98 2.16
C ARG A 346 7.35 14.48 1.92
N SER A 347 8.57 14.02 1.64
CA SER A 347 8.89 12.59 1.46
C SER A 347 9.56 12.04 2.71
N TYR A 348 9.58 10.71 2.85
CA TYR A 348 10.59 10.00 3.64
C TYR A 348 11.98 10.09 3.00
#